data_AF-A0A5A9X7X4-F1
#
_entry.id   AF-A0A5A9X7X4-F1
#
_cell.length_a   1.000
_cell.length_b   1.000
_cell.length_c   1.000
_cell.angle_alpha   90.00
_cell.angle_beta   90.00
_cell.angle_gamma   90.00
#
_symmetry.space_group_name_H-M   'P 1'
#
loop_
_entity.id
_entity.type
_entity.pdbx_description
1 polymer ?
#
loop_
_entity_poly.entity_id
_entity_poly.type
_entity_poly.pdbx_seq_one_letter_code
_entity_poly.pdbx_strand_id
1 'polypeptide(L)'
;MAGKMIKRTLTEIVVVPEHGERTESAEFRRTKKRLKADGHFKCWVCGATEDIEVHHYGGEWSLSNDIDFAKLKEFCEEWDVYGYGRLLKAQPITTVDDIRNAMCLCREHHTSDGNDGVNNGIHFITFPIWIAQRLAKAGESPVPDDTADLKEELAKAD
;
A
#
# COMPACT_ATOMS: atom_id res chain seq x y z
N MET A 1 -7.62 -21.90 13.71
CA MET A 1 -6.45 -22.68 14.21
C MET A 1 -5.84 -21.93 15.39
N ALA A 2 -5.24 -22.60 16.37
CA ALA A 2 -4.56 -21.91 17.47
C ALA A 2 -3.27 -21.23 16.95
N GLY A 3 -3.34 -19.93 16.68
CA GLY A 3 -2.20 -19.10 16.30
C GLY A 3 -1.46 -18.57 17.53
N LYS A 4 -0.16 -18.26 17.39
CA LYS A 4 0.61 -17.53 18.40
C LYS A 4 0.61 -16.05 18.05
N MET A 5 0.19 -15.19 18.97
CA MET A 5 0.31 -13.74 18.80
C MET A 5 1.80 -13.31 18.83
N ILE A 6 2.19 -12.43 17.92
CA ILE A 6 3.51 -11.81 17.87
C ILE A 6 3.34 -10.30 17.99
N LYS A 7 3.91 -9.71 19.04
CA LYS A 7 3.98 -8.26 19.28
C LYS A 7 5.43 -7.80 19.16
N ARG A 8 5.68 -6.71 18.43
CA ARG A 8 7.03 -6.14 18.22
C ARG A 8 6.98 -4.64 18.01
N THR A 9 8.07 -3.97 18.33
CA THR A 9 8.31 -2.56 18.01
C THR A 9 9.20 -2.47 16.78
N LEU A 10 8.84 -1.60 15.83
CA LEU A 10 9.65 -1.30 14.65
C LEU A 10 10.20 0.13 14.78
N THR A 11 11.44 0.31 14.37
CA THR A 11 12.06 1.63 14.23
C THR A 11 12.54 1.76 12.79
N GLU A 12 12.02 2.75 12.08
CA GLU A 12 12.41 3.07 10.72
C GLU A 12 13.16 4.40 10.72
N ILE A 13 14.28 4.45 9.98
CA ILE A 13 15.06 5.66 9.77
C ILE A 13 15.19 5.84 8.26
N VAL A 14 14.53 6.88 7.74
CA VAL A 14 14.56 7.22 6.31
C VAL A 14 15.15 8.63 6.17
N VAL A 15 16.12 8.79 5.28
CA VAL A 15 16.57 10.11 4.85
C VAL A 15 15.73 10.49 3.63
N VAL A 16 14.77 11.39 3.84
CA VAL A 16 13.89 11.87 2.76
C VAL A 16 14.63 12.98 2.01
N PRO A 17 14.82 12.86 0.68
CA PRO A 17 15.46 13.91 -0.11
C PRO A 17 14.60 15.18 -0.12
N GLU A 18 15.23 16.34 -0.33
CA GLU A 18 14.49 17.59 -0.50
C GLU A 18 13.54 17.46 -1.69
N HIS A 19 12.27 17.79 -1.49
CA HIS A 19 11.24 17.84 -2.53
C HIS A 19 10.41 19.10 -2.36
N GLY A 20 9.74 19.54 -3.43
CA GLY A 20 8.82 20.68 -3.37
C GLY A 20 7.58 20.40 -2.51
N GLU A 21 6.66 21.36 -2.41
CA GLU A 21 5.37 21.10 -1.78
C GLU A 21 4.57 20.04 -2.55
N ARG A 22 3.95 19.12 -1.81
CA ARG A 22 3.09 18.10 -2.41
C ARG A 22 1.85 18.76 -2.98
N THR A 23 1.77 18.78 -4.30
CA THR A 23 0.57 19.17 -5.04
C THR A 23 0.16 18.03 -5.94
N GLU A 24 -1.15 17.85 -6.11
CA GLU A 24 -1.66 16.81 -6.97
C GLU A 24 -1.37 17.14 -8.45
N SER A 25 -0.49 16.36 -9.06
CA SER A 25 -0.06 16.59 -10.44
C SER A 25 -1.19 16.34 -11.45
N ALA A 26 -1.03 16.88 -12.66
CA ALA A 26 -1.94 16.55 -13.77
C ALA A 26 -1.90 15.06 -14.16
N GLU A 27 -0.75 14.41 -13.97
CA GLU A 27 -0.58 12.99 -14.24
C GLU A 27 -1.33 12.14 -13.21
N PHE A 28 -1.16 12.43 -11.92
CA PHE A 28 -1.85 11.72 -10.85
C PHE A 28 -3.38 11.80 -11.01
N ARG A 29 -3.91 12.95 -11.42
CA ARG A 29 -5.35 13.11 -11.74
C ARG A 29 -5.80 12.19 -12.88
N ARG A 30 -4.99 12.04 -13.94
CA ARG A 30 -5.28 11.11 -15.04
C ARG A 30 -5.20 9.66 -14.57
N THR A 31 -4.19 9.33 -13.77
CA THR A 31 -4.02 8.01 -13.14
C THR A 31 -5.25 7.63 -12.32
N LYS A 32 -5.71 8.49 -11.39
CA LYS A 32 -6.94 8.27 -10.62
C LYS A 32 -8.17 8.07 -11.51
N LYS A 33 -8.34 8.91 -12.55
CA LYS A 33 -9.47 8.80 -13.48
C LYS A 33 -9.45 7.46 -14.22
N ARG A 34 -8.28 7.02 -14.66
CA ARG A 34 -8.11 5.76 -15.38
C ARG A 34 -8.36 4.54 -14.48
N LEU A 35 -7.82 4.54 -13.25
CA LEU A 35 -8.08 3.49 -12.26
C LEU A 35 -9.59 3.33 -11.99
N LYS A 36 -10.34 4.43 -11.92
CA LYS A 36 -11.82 4.40 -11.82
C LYS A 36 -12.47 3.80 -13.06
N ALA A 37 -12.08 4.26 -14.24
CA ALA A 37 -12.66 3.80 -15.51
C ALA A 37 -12.44 2.29 -15.73
N ASP A 38 -11.28 1.77 -15.31
CA ASP A 38 -10.90 0.37 -15.50
C ASP A 38 -11.40 -0.55 -14.37
N GLY A 39 -12.14 -0.02 -13.39
CA GLY A 39 -12.70 -0.81 -12.29
C GLY A 39 -11.69 -1.21 -11.20
N HIS A 40 -10.53 -0.57 -11.16
CA HIS A 40 -9.47 -0.79 -10.18
C HIS A 40 -9.59 0.09 -8.93
N PHE A 41 -10.52 1.06 -8.91
CA PHE A 41 -10.72 1.97 -7.76
C PHE A 41 -11.47 1.30 -6.59
N LYS A 42 -10.81 0.28 -6.04
CA LYS A 42 -11.19 -0.52 -4.86
C LYS A 42 -9.91 -0.93 -4.16
N CYS A 43 -9.96 -1.21 -2.86
CA CYS A 43 -8.79 -1.64 -2.12
C CYS A 43 -8.23 -2.92 -2.74
N TRP A 44 -6.94 -2.90 -3.07
CA TRP A 44 -6.24 -4.05 -3.61
C TRP A 44 -6.15 -5.18 -2.58
N VAL A 45 -6.15 -4.89 -1.28
CA VAL A 45 -6.08 -5.93 -0.25
C VAL A 45 -7.45 -6.58 -0.02
N CYS A 46 -8.45 -5.82 0.43
CA CYS A 46 -9.75 -6.36 0.86
C CYS A 46 -10.91 -6.16 -0.12
N GLY A 47 -10.72 -5.40 -1.20
CA GLY A 47 -11.78 -5.12 -2.18
C GLY A 47 -12.80 -4.06 -1.76
N ALA A 48 -12.65 -3.42 -0.59
CA ALA A 48 -13.48 -2.29 -0.16
C ALA A 48 -13.53 -1.18 -1.22
N THR A 49 -14.63 -0.43 -1.27
CA THR A 49 -14.84 0.68 -2.22
C THR A 49 -15.01 2.04 -1.53
N GLU A 50 -14.94 2.05 -0.21
CA GLU A 50 -15.05 3.23 0.64
C GLU A 50 -13.64 3.69 1.07
N ASP A 51 -13.48 4.99 1.31
CA ASP A 51 -12.23 5.61 1.77
C ASP A 51 -10.99 5.17 0.98
N ILE A 52 -11.11 5.15 -0.34
CA ILE A 52 -10.05 4.70 -1.25
C ILE A 52 -9.06 5.82 -1.56
N GLU A 53 -7.80 5.51 -1.31
CA GLU A 53 -6.63 6.33 -1.62
C GLU A 53 -5.78 5.62 -2.68
N VAL A 54 -5.02 6.41 -3.44
CA VAL A 54 -4.09 5.88 -4.44
C VAL A 54 -2.68 6.03 -3.90
N HIS A 55 -2.06 4.87 -3.66
CA HIS A 55 -0.73 4.69 -3.11
C HIS A 55 0.33 4.60 -4.22
N HIS A 56 1.53 5.11 -3.95
CA HIS A 56 2.70 5.05 -4.83
C HIS A 56 3.60 3.87 -4.42
N TYR A 57 3.28 2.65 -4.85
CA TYR A 57 3.75 1.44 -4.15
C TYR A 57 5.19 0.99 -4.42
N GLY A 58 5.78 1.39 -5.55
CA GLY A 58 7.17 1.05 -5.88
C GLY A 58 8.12 2.21 -5.64
N GLY A 59 7.74 3.41 -6.09
CA GLY A 59 8.49 4.65 -5.88
C GLY A 59 7.63 5.65 -5.13
N GLU A 60 7.91 5.82 -3.84
CA GLU A 60 7.17 6.75 -2.99
C GLU A 60 7.36 8.20 -3.41
N TRP A 61 6.30 9.00 -3.25
CA TRP A 61 6.35 10.42 -3.65
C TRP A 61 7.40 11.21 -2.85
N SER A 62 7.53 10.95 -1.55
CA SER A 62 8.52 11.63 -0.70
C SER A 62 9.97 11.29 -1.09
N LEU A 63 10.18 10.13 -1.72
CA LEU A 63 11.51 9.68 -2.14
C LEU A 63 11.77 9.95 -3.63
N SER A 64 10.87 10.66 -4.33
CA SER A 64 10.88 10.74 -5.80
C SER A 64 12.20 11.23 -6.40
N ASN A 65 12.92 12.10 -5.68
CA ASN A 65 14.18 12.66 -6.14
C ASN A 65 15.37 11.69 -6.05
N ASP A 66 15.22 10.58 -5.32
CA ASP A 66 16.20 9.50 -5.23
C ASP A 66 15.83 8.28 -6.11
N ILE A 67 14.68 8.31 -6.81
CA ILE A 67 14.21 7.19 -7.61
C ILE A 67 14.87 7.14 -8.99
N ASP A 68 15.46 6.00 -9.31
CA ASP A 68 15.82 5.63 -10.68
C ASP A 68 14.57 5.09 -11.41
N PHE A 69 14.03 5.90 -12.32
CA PHE A 69 12.80 5.55 -13.03
C PHE A 69 12.92 4.36 -13.99
N ALA A 70 14.13 4.02 -14.46
CA ALA A 70 14.32 2.81 -15.25
C ALA A 70 14.13 1.57 -14.37
N LYS A 71 14.66 1.60 -13.13
CA LYS A 71 14.46 0.53 -12.15
C LYS A 71 13.01 0.48 -11.65
N LEU A 72 12.36 1.63 -11.46
CA LEU A 72 10.94 1.67 -11.10
C LEU A 72 10.09 1.00 -12.19
N LYS A 73 10.42 1.22 -13.46
CA LYS A 73 9.75 0.56 -14.59
C LYS A 73 9.93 -0.95 -14.55
N GLU A 74 11.16 -1.44 -14.36
CA GLU A 74 11.44 -2.88 -14.23
C GLU A 74 10.65 -3.49 -13.06
N PHE A 75 10.64 -2.82 -11.91
CA PHE A 75 9.87 -3.24 -10.74
C PHE A 75 8.36 -3.31 -11.02
N CYS A 76 7.78 -2.30 -11.68
CA CYS A 76 6.35 -2.30 -12.01
C CYS A 76 5.97 -3.33 -13.09
N GLU A 77 6.94 -3.81 -13.90
CA GLU A 77 6.74 -4.92 -14.83
C GLU A 77 6.79 -6.27 -14.12
N GLU A 78 7.62 -6.40 -13.08
CA GLU A 78 7.71 -7.60 -12.25
C GLU A 78 6.51 -7.73 -11.30
N TRP A 79 6.18 -6.64 -10.58
CA TRP A 79 5.08 -6.59 -9.62
C TRP A 79 3.86 -5.84 -10.19
N ASP A 80 3.34 -6.36 -11.29
CA ASP A 80 2.27 -5.71 -12.06
C ASP A 80 0.87 -5.98 -11.47
N VAL A 81 0.50 -5.23 -10.41
CA VAL A 81 -0.73 -5.47 -9.63
C VAL A 81 -2.04 -5.34 -10.43
N TYR A 82 -2.03 -4.62 -11.55
CA TYR A 82 -3.21 -4.36 -12.40
C TYR A 82 -3.00 -4.69 -13.88
N GLY A 83 -1.81 -5.10 -14.32
CA GLY A 83 -1.50 -5.38 -15.73
C GLY A 83 -0.95 -4.18 -16.53
N TYR A 84 -0.81 -3.00 -15.91
CA TYR A 84 -0.31 -1.80 -16.57
C TYR A 84 1.19 -1.88 -16.90
N GLY A 85 1.98 -2.54 -16.06
CA GLY A 85 3.42 -2.73 -16.27
C GLY A 85 3.66 -3.41 -17.62
N ARG A 86 3.00 -4.54 -17.84
CA ARG A 86 3.03 -5.27 -19.11
C ARG A 86 2.41 -4.49 -20.27
N LEU A 87 1.28 -3.82 -20.05
CA LEU A 87 0.57 -3.07 -21.08
C LEU A 87 1.41 -1.90 -21.64
N LEU A 88 2.12 -1.19 -20.76
CA LEU A 88 2.86 0.02 -21.07
C LEU A 88 4.38 -0.20 -21.11
N LYS A 89 4.85 -1.46 -21.19
CA LYS A 89 6.28 -1.82 -21.14
C LYS A 89 7.19 -1.10 -22.14
N ALA A 90 6.63 -0.64 -23.26
CA ALA A 90 7.38 0.09 -24.29
C ALA A 90 7.56 1.58 -23.95
N GLN A 91 6.80 2.11 -22.97
CA GLN A 91 6.86 3.49 -22.54
C GLN A 91 7.81 3.64 -21.34
N PRO A 92 8.63 4.70 -21.27
CA PRO A 92 9.39 5.00 -20.06
C PRO A 92 8.45 5.36 -18.91
N ILE A 93 8.86 5.12 -17.67
CA ILE A 93 8.33 5.84 -16.51
C ILE A 93 9.20 7.09 -16.35
N THR A 94 8.59 8.25 -16.11
CA THR A 94 9.32 9.51 -15.91
C THR A 94 8.90 10.26 -14.65
N THR A 95 7.89 9.77 -13.95
CA THR A 95 7.37 10.34 -12.71
C THR A 95 6.88 9.22 -11.80
N VAL A 96 6.82 9.48 -10.49
CA VAL A 96 6.22 8.55 -9.53
C VAL A 96 4.70 8.44 -9.71
N ASP A 97 4.05 9.39 -10.39
CA ASP A 97 2.59 9.43 -10.58
C ASP A 97 2.08 8.52 -11.72
N ASP A 98 2.99 7.83 -12.40
CA ASP A 98 2.67 6.87 -13.45
C ASP A 98 1.74 5.77 -12.93
N ILE A 99 0.71 5.43 -13.71
CA ILE A 99 -0.31 4.46 -13.33
C ILE A 99 0.25 3.07 -13.00
N ARG A 100 1.41 2.72 -13.56
CA ARG A 100 2.12 1.47 -13.24
C ARG A 100 2.60 1.41 -11.80
N ASN A 101 2.88 2.56 -11.19
CA ASN A 101 3.29 2.72 -9.79
C ASN A 101 2.10 2.98 -8.85
N ALA A 102 0.87 2.91 -9.34
CA ALA A 102 -0.32 3.28 -8.57
C ALA A 102 -1.08 2.05 -8.04
N MET A 103 -1.39 2.06 -6.74
CA MET A 103 -2.18 1.01 -6.09
C MET A 103 -3.34 1.62 -5.28
N CYS A 104 -4.58 1.27 -5.61
CA CYS A 104 -5.73 1.64 -4.77
C CYS A 104 -5.76 0.85 -3.46
N LEU A 105 -5.85 1.54 -2.33
CA LEU A 105 -5.93 0.98 -0.98
C LEU A 105 -7.02 1.73 -0.20
N CYS A 106 -7.75 1.05 0.69
CA CYS A 106 -8.56 1.77 1.67
C CYS A 106 -7.62 2.35 2.73
N ARG A 107 -8.09 3.38 3.44
CA ARG A 107 -7.35 4.05 4.51
C ARG A 107 -6.69 3.08 5.51
N GLU A 108 -7.42 2.04 5.92
CA GLU A 108 -6.93 0.94 6.79
C GLU A 108 -5.64 0.31 6.23
N HIS A 109 -5.69 -0.22 5.01
CA HIS A 109 -4.55 -0.89 4.38
C HIS A 109 -3.49 0.05 3.83
N HIS A 110 -3.75 1.37 3.77
CA HIS A 110 -2.82 2.38 3.30
C HIS A 110 -2.06 3.01 4.47
N THR A 111 -2.69 3.96 5.16
CA THR A 111 -2.06 4.82 6.17
C THR A 111 -2.41 4.43 7.59
N SER A 112 -3.31 3.47 7.82
CA SER A 112 -3.64 2.95 9.15
C SER A 112 -3.66 4.01 10.26
N ASP A 113 -4.77 4.69 10.36
CA ASP A 113 -5.18 5.55 11.48
C ASP A 113 -6.42 4.94 12.17
N GLY A 114 -6.49 3.61 12.26
CA GLY A 114 -7.53 2.89 12.99
C GLY A 114 -7.67 3.46 14.40
N ASN A 115 -8.91 3.77 14.81
CA ASN A 115 -9.23 4.31 16.15
C ASN A 115 -8.87 3.36 17.31
N ASP A 116 -8.21 2.24 17.01
CA ASP A 116 -7.92 1.10 17.86
C ASP A 116 -6.43 0.99 18.25
N GLY A 117 -5.55 1.77 17.61
CA GLY A 117 -4.11 1.80 17.89
C GLY A 117 -3.33 0.62 17.30
N VAL A 118 -3.91 -0.17 16.39
CA VAL A 118 -3.23 -1.27 15.69
C VAL A 118 -2.85 -0.81 14.29
N ASN A 119 -1.56 -0.94 13.99
CA ASN A 119 -1.03 -0.55 12.69
C ASN A 119 -1.13 -1.70 11.68
N ASN A 120 -1.94 -1.56 10.63
CA ASN A 120 -2.14 -2.59 9.58
C ASN A 120 -1.90 -2.08 8.14
N GLY A 121 -1.57 -0.80 8.00
CA GLY A 121 -1.31 -0.13 6.73
C GLY A 121 0.06 -0.43 6.16
N ILE A 122 0.20 -0.28 4.84
CA ILE A 122 1.46 -0.54 4.11
C ILE A 122 2.64 0.29 4.64
N HIS A 123 2.34 1.48 5.18
CA HIS A 123 3.35 2.39 5.77
C HIS A 123 3.79 2.00 7.18
N PHE A 124 3.16 1.02 7.83
CA PHE A 124 3.37 0.76 9.27
C PHE A 124 3.80 -0.66 9.62
N ILE A 125 3.60 -1.63 8.72
CA ILE A 125 4.00 -3.01 8.93
C ILE A 125 4.89 -3.52 7.81
N THR A 126 5.74 -4.48 8.15
CA THR A 126 6.68 -5.06 7.17
C THR A 126 5.94 -5.67 5.99
N PHE A 127 6.44 -5.46 4.78
CA PHE A 127 5.85 -5.94 3.53
C PHE A 127 5.33 -7.40 3.54
N PRO A 128 6.07 -8.41 4.06
CA PRO A 128 5.55 -9.79 4.09
C PRO A 128 4.30 -9.97 4.95
N ILE A 129 4.17 -9.21 6.04
CA ILE A 129 2.99 -9.23 6.92
C ILE A 129 1.84 -8.47 6.26
N TRP A 130 2.12 -7.34 5.61
CA TRP A 130 1.11 -6.59 4.90
C TRP A 130 0.48 -7.39 3.75
N ILE A 131 1.30 -8.09 2.95
CA ILE A 131 0.84 -8.96 1.87
C ILE A 131 0.00 -10.14 2.38
N ALA A 132 0.31 -10.67 3.57
CA ALA A 132 -0.44 -11.78 4.15
C ALA A 132 -1.93 -11.45 4.32
N GLN A 133 -2.29 -10.19 4.55
CA GLN A 133 -3.69 -9.73 4.64
C GLN A 133 -4.48 -10.01 3.36
N ARG A 134 -3.86 -9.82 2.18
CA ARG A 134 -4.50 -10.12 0.89
C ARG A 134 -4.57 -11.62 0.59
N LEU A 135 -3.58 -12.37 1.05
CA LEU A 135 -3.44 -13.81 0.78
C LEU A 135 -4.12 -14.68 1.83
N ALA A 136 -4.73 -14.07 2.85
CA ALA A 136 -5.44 -14.76 3.89
C ALA A 136 -6.57 -15.61 3.32
N LYS A 137 -6.83 -16.75 3.97
CA LYS A 137 -8.01 -17.56 3.64
C LYS A 137 -9.27 -16.74 3.97
N ALA A 138 -10.36 -17.03 3.28
CA ALA A 138 -11.64 -16.38 3.56
C ALA A 138 -12.00 -16.52 5.05
N GLY A 139 -12.27 -15.38 5.72
CA GLY A 139 -12.61 -15.32 7.14
C GLY A 139 -11.42 -15.32 8.10
N GLU A 140 -10.18 -15.41 7.62
CA GLU A 140 -8.97 -15.27 8.43
C GLU A 140 -8.40 -13.86 8.31
N SER A 141 -7.92 -13.29 9.42
CA SER A 141 -7.19 -12.00 9.42
C SER A 141 -5.85 -12.16 10.17
N PRO A 142 -4.72 -12.29 9.46
CA PRO A 142 -3.40 -12.51 10.08
C PRO A 142 -2.85 -11.24 10.74
N VAL A 143 -3.38 -10.08 10.36
CA VAL A 143 -3.16 -8.80 11.03
C VAL A 143 -4.51 -8.41 11.60
N PRO A 144 -4.74 -8.61 12.90
CA PRO A 144 -6.04 -8.40 13.48
C PRO A 144 -6.53 -6.96 13.29
N ASP A 145 -7.76 -6.82 12.80
CA ASP A 145 -8.49 -5.56 12.75
C ASP A 145 -9.23 -5.34 14.09
N ASP A 146 -9.56 -4.09 14.45
CA ASP A 146 -10.27 -3.71 15.69
C ASP A 146 -11.35 -4.72 16.10
N THR A 147 -10.98 -5.62 16.99
CA THR A 147 -11.90 -6.56 17.62
C THR A 147 -11.62 -6.53 19.11
N ALA A 148 -12.69 -6.54 19.91
CA ALA A 148 -12.59 -6.67 21.36
C ALA A 148 -11.72 -7.88 21.77
N ASP A 149 -11.66 -8.89 20.89
CA ASP A 149 -10.85 -10.10 21.00
C ASP A 149 -9.34 -9.82 21.01
N LEU A 150 -8.88 -8.77 20.31
CA LEU A 150 -7.47 -8.36 20.28
C LEU A 150 -6.98 -7.88 21.66
N LYS A 151 -7.82 -7.15 22.39
CA LYS A 151 -7.51 -6.69 23.76
C LYS A 151 -7.43 -7.86 24.73
N GLU A 152 -8.32 -8.84 24.56
CA GLU A 152 -8.33 -10.05 25.39
C GLU A 152 -7.14 -10.97 25.10
N GLU A 153 -6.74 -11.10 23.82
CA GLU A 153 -5.56 -11.87 23.42
C GLU A 153 -4.25 -11.15 23.78
N LEU A 154 -4.19 -9.82 23.68
CA LEU A 154 -3.06 -9.02 24.18
C LEU A 154 -2.87 -9.19 25.69
N ALA A 155 -3.97 -9.24 26.46
CA ALA A 155 -3.92 -9.47 27.91
C ALA A 155 -3.44 -10.88 28.29
N LYS A 156 -3.44 -11.84 27.36
CA LYS A 156 -2.91 -13.21 27.55
C LYS A 156 -1.45 -13.34 27.10
N ALA A 157 -0.91 -12.34 26.40
CA ALA A 157 0.44 -12.36 25.83
C ALA A 157 1.49 -11.66 26.71
N ASP A 158 1.06 -10.97 27.77
CA ASP A 158 1.89 -10.42 28.85
C ASP A 158 1.95 -11.38 30.06
#